data_AF-A0A2N7PWA4-F1
#
_entry.id   AF-A0A2N7PWA4-F1
#
_cell.length_a   1.000
_cell.length_b   1.000
_cell.length_c   1.000
_cell.angle_alpha   90.00
_cell.angle_beta   90.00
_cell.angle_gamma   90.00
#
_symmetry.space_group_name_H-M   'P 1'
#
loop_
_entity.id
_entity.type
_entity.pdbx_description
1 polymer ?
#
loop_
_entity_poly.entity_id
_entity_poly.type
_entity_poly.pdbx_seq_one_letter_code
_entity_poly.pdbx_strand_id
1 'polypeptide(L)'
;MVRKKVFNEIKGFDEGYPEALNDIDLCLSLRKKGYLVVWTPHAVLYHYESKSRGFNTGENSIKRYNKEVSLFKSKWQDILQKGDPYYNPNLTLNKTDFSIVDYSYEKEDENYSSQGIFYLRTGKIEEAKEYFQKALNINPNNPDALFCLGVFYLKEGKVKKSLEYFNLLLNKDLLKLKVQLGCLYNNIGVAYIKLGNVEEGFKLIEQALDLNPMYMDAQYNLEQKNKNSYDFKITRKLII
;
A
#
# COMPACT_ATOMS: atom_id res chain seq x y z
N MET A 1 21.52 9.09 -20.23
CA MET A 1 21.66 10.09 -21.33
C MET A 1 21.40 9.41 -22.65
N VAL A 2 20.77 10.08 -23.61
CA VAL A 2 20.43 9.52 -24.94
C VAL A 2 21.01 10.44 -26.01
N ARG A 3 21.59 9.87 -27.08
CA ARG A 3 22.05 10.67 -28.23
C ARG A 3 20.88 11.41 -28.85
N LYS A 4 21.02 12.72 -29.13
CA LYS A 4 19.96 13.56 -29.73
C LYS A 4 19.31 12.93 -30.96
N LYS A 5 20.12 12.36 -31.86
CA LYS A 5 19.62 11.67 -33.07
C LYS A 5 18.68 10.50 -32.72
N VAL A 6 19.03 9.70 -31.72
CA VAL A 6 18.25 8.55 -31.26
C VAL A 6 16.97 9.02 -30.55
N PHE A 7 17.06 10.05 -29.73
CA PHE A 7 15.90 10.66 -29.06
C PHE A 7 14.87 11.18 -30.07
N ASN A 8 15.34 11.89 -31.11
CA ASN A 8 14.47 12.39 -32.17
C ASN A 8 13.87 11.25 -33.02
N GLU A 9 14.60 10.14 -33.20
CA GLU A 9 14.12 8.97 -33.95
C GLU A 9 12.88 8.33 -33.33
N ILE A 10 12.82 8.29 -31.99
CA ILE A 10 11.65 7.80 -31.24
C ILE A 10 10.61 8.89 -30.98
N LYS A 11 10.78 10.09 -31.54
CA LYS A 11 9.92 11.27 -31.33
C LYS A 11 9.91 11.80 -29.89
N GLY A 12 10.98 11.55 -29.14
CA GLY A 12 11.18 12.07 -27.80
C GLY A 12 10.29 11.43 -26.73
N PHE A 13 9.91 12.21 -25.72
CA PHE A 13 8.98 11.77 -24.67
C PHE A 13 7.55 11.76 -25.19
N ASP A 14 6.77 10.77 -24.78
CA ASP A 14 5.34 10.73 -25.03
C ASP A 14 4.61 11.68 -24.06
N GLU A 15 3.91 12.67 -24.61
CA GLU A 15 3.16 13.70 -23.85
C GLU A 15 1.99 13.10 -23.05
N GLY A 16 1.64 11.84 -23.28
CA GLY A 16 0.72 11.08 -22.44
C GLY A 16 1.24 10.81 -21.02
N TYR A 17 2.55 10.95 -20.80
CA TYR A 17 3.23 10.76 -19.51
C TYR A 17 3.94 12.05 -19.07
N PRO A 18 3.19 13.09 -18.65
CA PRO A 18 3.81 14.35 -18.27
C PRO A 18 4.64 14.25 -16.98
N GLU A 19 4.35 13.29 -16.09
CA GLU A 19 5.00 13.24 -14.78
C GLU A 19 5.49 11.87 -14.31
N ALA A 20 4.79 10.78 -14.59
CA ALA A 20 5.18 9.45 -14.17
C ALA A 20 5.33 8.53 -15.38
N LEU A 21 6.20 7.53 -15.27
CA LEU A 21 6.42 6.48 -16.30
C LEU A 21 7.01 7.00 -17.62
N ASN A 22 7.32 8.30 -17.74
CA ASN A 22 7.91 8.91 -18.93
C ASN A 22 9.32 8.38 -19.23
N ASP A 23 10.10 8.17 -18.19
CA ASP A 23 11.43 7.56 -18.22
C ASP A 23 11.36 6.09 -18.64
N ILE A 24 10.40 5.33 -18.09
CA ILE A 24 10.17 3.93 -18.46
C ILE A 24 9.69 3.81 -19.91
N ASP A 25 8.73 4.64 -20.32
CA ASP A 25 8.21 4.69 -21.70
C ASP A 25 9.31 5.02 -22.71
N LEU A 26 10.18 5.97 -22.39
CA LEU A 26 11.35 6.30 -23.20
C LEU A 26 12.27 5.08 -23.34
N CYS A 27 12.58 4.39 -22.23
CA CYS A 27 13.45 3.21 -22.24
C CYS A 27 12.85 2.08 -23.08
N LEU A 28 11.55 1.81 -22.96
CA LEU A 28 10.86 0.78 -23.75
C LEU A 28 10.79 1.15 -25.23
N SER A 29 10.56 2.43 -25.56
CA SER A 29 10.57 2.94 -26.93
C SER A 29 11.93 2.76 -27.61
N LEU A 30 13.02 3.05 -26.90
CA LEU A 30 14.39 2.80 -27.37
C LEU A 30 14.64 1.31 -27.60
N ARG A 31 14.23 0.45 -26.66
CA ARG A 31 14.36 -1.01 -26.80
C ARG A 31 13.59 -1.54 -28.00
N LYS A 32 12.38 -1.04 -28.27
CA LYS A 32 11.57 -1.42 -29.44
C LYS A 32 12.25 -1.06 -30.78
N LYS A 33 13.13 -0.06 -30.78
CA LYS A 33 14.00 0.30 -31.91
C LYS A 33 15.31 -0.50 -31.99
N GLY A 34 15.53 -1.44 -31.08
CA GLY A 34 16.73 -2.27 -31.04
C GLY A 34 17.92 -1.64 -30.32
N TYR A 35 17.74 -0.52 -29.62
CA TYR A 35 18.80 0.07 -28.81
C TYR A 35 18.94 -0.64 -27.47
N LEU A 36 20.18 -0.90 -27.06
CA LEU A 36 20.50 -1.35 -25.71
C LEU A 36 20.47 -0.16 -24.74
N VAL A 37 19.70 -0.30 -23.67
CA VAL A 37 19.67 0.66 -22.56
C VAL A 37 20.57 0.11 -21.45
N VAL A 38 21.64 0.84 -21.13
CA VAL A 38 22.63 0.42 -20.13
C VAL A 38 22.53 1.34 -18.93
N TRP A 39 22.33 0.76 -17.75
CA TRP A 39 22.50 1.48 -16.49
C TRP A 39 23.99 1.58 -16.16
N THR A 40 24.44 2.78 -15.79
CA THR A 40 25.84 3.03 -15.43
C THR A 40 25.89 3.74 -14.07
N PRO A 41 26.33 3.06 -12.99
CA PRO A 41 26.32 3.66 -11.65
C PRO A 41 27.26 4.86 -11.51
N HIS A 42 28.24 4.99 -12.41
CA HIS A 42 29.24 6.06 -12.36
C HIS A 42 28.76 7.38 -12.99
N ALA A 43 27.66 7.37 -13.75
CA ALA A 43 27.10 8.58 -14.34
C ALA A 43 26.02 9.14 -13.42
N VAL A 44 26.36 10.19 -12.66
CA VAL A 44 25.44 10.83 -11.70
C VAL A 44 24.90 12.13 -12.29
N LEU A 45 23.57 12.25 -12.32
CA LEU A 45 22.87 13.50 -12.62
C LEU A 45 21.97 13.85 -11.44
N TYR A 46 22.14 15.04 -10.88
CA TYR A 46 21.29 15.52 -9.79
C TYR A 46 20.04 16.19 -10.34
N HIS A 47 18.87 15.70 -9.95
CA HIS A 47 17.57 16.31 -10.24
C HIS A 47 16.81 16.53 -8.93
N TYR A 48 16.55 17.78 -8.55
CA TYR A 48 15.90 18.15 -7.30
C TYR A 48 14.38 18.32 -7.46
N GLU A 49 13.74 17.37 -8.14
CA GLU A 49 12.35 17.47 -8.59
C GLU A 49 11.34 17.67 -7.46
N SER A 50 11.49 16.93 -6.36
CA SER A 50 10.56 16.99 -5.22
C SER A 50 10.64 18.33 -4.47
N LYS A 51 11.75 19.06 -4.56
CA LYS A 51 11.93 20.35 -3.89
C LYS A 51 11.15 21.48 -4.58
N SER A 52 10.99 21.43 -5.89
CA SER A 52 10.23 22.44 -6.66
C SER A 52 8.75 22.08 -6.83
N ARG A 53 8.42 20.78 -6.87
CA ARG A 53 7.07 20.30 -7.17
C ARG A 53 6.20 20.00 -5.93
N GLY A 54 6.81 19.64 -4.78
CA GLY A 54 6.09 19.15 -3.60
C GLY A 54 5.64 17.68 -3.72
N PHE A 55 4.98 17.16 -2.68
CA PHE A 55 4.51 15.77 -2.64
C PHE A 55 3.20 15.56 -3.42
N ASN A 56 3.13 14.49 -4.22
CA ASN A 56 1.95 14.10 -5.01
C ASN A 56 0.84 13.45 -4.18
N THR A 57 0.37 14.10 -3.12
CA THR A 57 -0.63 13.55 -2.19
C THR A 57 -2.07 14.00 -2.47
N GLY A 58 -2.28 14.90 -3.43
CA GLY A 58 -3.60 15.44 -3.77
C GLY A 58 -4.47 14.50 -4.63
N GLU A 59 -5.78 14.70 -4.62
CA GLU A 59 -6.71 13.92 -5.46
C GLU A 59 -6.39 14.03 -6.95
N ASN A 60 -5.98 15.22 -7.41
CA ASN A 60 -5.65 15.47 -8.81
C ASN A 60 -4.38 14.71 -9.24
N SER A 61 -3.36 14.61 -8.37
CA SER A 61 -2.15 13.84 -8.68
C SER A 61 -2.44 12.35 -8.73
N ILE A 62 -3.31 11.84 -7.85
CA ILE A 62 -3.76 10.44 -7.89
C ILE A 62 -4.56 10.15 -9.17
N LYS A 63 -5.51 11.01 -9.54
CA LYS A 63 -6.31 10.86 -10.77
C LYS A 63 -5.42 10.86 -12.02
N ARG A 64 -4.47 11.79 -12.09
CA ARG A 64 -3.47 11.83 -13.18
C ARG A 64 -2.62 10.57 -13.21
N TYR A 65 -2.02 10.16 -12.09
CA TYR A 65 -1.19 8.96 -12.01
C TYR A 65 -1.97 7.71 -12.47
N ASN A 66 -3.21 7.54 -12.03
CA ASN A 66 -4.05 6.43 -12.45
C ASN A 66 -4.34 6.45 -13.97
N LYS A 67 -4.52 7.64 -14.56
CA LYS A 67 -4.67 7.80 -16.02
C LYS A 67 -3.39 7.38 -16.75
N GLU A 68 -2.23 7.85 -16.30
CA GLU A 68 -0.92 7.51 -16.88
C GLU A 68 -0.65 6.00 -16.77
N VAL A 69 -0.90 5.38 -15.61
CA VAL A 69 -0.80 3.92 -15.43
C VAL A 69 -1.72 3.16 -16.39
N SER A 70 -2.96 3.63 -16.57
CA SER A 70 -3.93 2.98 -17.47
C SER A 70 -3.48 3.04 -18.92
N LEU A 71 -2.99 4.20 -19.38
CA LEU A 71 -2.41 4.38 -20.71
C LEU A 71 -1.18 3.49 -20.90
N PHE A 72 -0.29 3.45 -19.90
CA PHE A 72 0.94 2.65 -19.94
C PHE A 72 0.66 1.16 -20.03
N LYS A 73 -0.27 0.66 -19.21
CA LYS A 73 -0.68 -0.76 -19.23
C LYS A 73 -1.25 -1.16 -20.59
N SER A 74 -2.04 -0.27 -21.22
CA SER A 74 -2.58 -0.51 -22.56
C SER A 74 -1.49 -0.49 -23.63
N LYS A 75 -0.64 0.55 -23.65
CA LYS A 75 0.43 0.73 -24.65
C LYS A 75 1.47 -0.39 -24.62
N TRP A 76 1.86 -0.85 -23.43
CA TRP A 76 2.95 -1.80 -23.21
C TRP A 76 2.49 -3.17 -22.71
N GLN A 77 1.21 -3.50 -22.91
CA GLN A 77 0.61 -4.75 -22.44
C GLN A 77 1.45 -5.98 -22.78
N ASP A 78 1.90 -6.10 -24.03
CA ASP A 78 2.70 -7.24 -24.50
C ASP A 78 4.04 -7.37 -23.77
N ILE A 79 4.69 -6.25 -23.43
CA ILE A 79 5.96 -6.25 -22.70
C ILE A 79 5.71 -6.58 -21.24
N LEU A 80 4.67 -6.00 -20.64
CA LEU A 80 4.30 -6.27 -19.25
C LEU A 80 3.91 -7.73 -19.02
N GLN A 81 3.23 -8.35 -19.98
CA GLN A 81 2.88 -9.78 -19.94
C GLN A 81 4.11 -10.68 -20.07
N LYS A 82 5.09 -10.30 -20.91
CA LYS A 82 6.34 -11.05 -21.06
C LYS A 82 7.29 -10.88 -19.88
N GLY A 83 7.12 -9.81 -19.12
CA GLY A 83 8.02 -9.44 -18.02
C GLY A 83 9.31 -8.78 -18.52
N ASP A 84 10.08 -8.24 -17.58
CA ASP A 84 11.40 -7.68 -17.88
C ASP A 84 12.43 -8.82 -18.07
N PRO A 85 13.00 -9.02 -19.27
CA PRO A 85 13.93 -10.11 -19.53
C PRO A 85 15.26 -10.00 -18.78
N TYR A 86 15.56 -8.85 -18.18
CA TYR A 86 16.76 -8.65 -17.36
C TYR A 86 16.50 -8.76 -15.86
N TYR A 87 15.23 -8.89 -15.46
CA TYR A 87 14.89 -9.07 -14.05
C TYR A 87 15.27 -10.49 -13.62
N ASN A 88 15.96 -10.62 -12.48
CA ASN A 88 16.39 -11.92 -12.00
C ASN A 88 15.14 -12.73 -11.58
N PRO A 89 14.86 -13.88 -12.22
CA PRO A 89 13.65 -14.66 -11.94
C PRO A 89 13.61 -15.21 -10.51
N ASN A 90 14.75 -15.22 -9.81
CA ASN A 90 14.83 -15.65 -8.42
C ASN A 90 14.55 -14.51 -7.42
N LEU A 91 14.21 -13.29 -7.85
CA LEU A 91 13.86 -12.18 -6.97
C LEU A 91 12.36 -11.86 -7.02
N THR A 92 11.79 -11.43 -5.89
CA THR A 92 10.36 -11.16 -5.80
C THR A 92 9.92 -9.92 -6.59
N LEU A 93 8.89 -10.07 -7.43
CA LEU A 93 8.20 -8.95 -8.07
C LEU A 93 7.20 -8.26 -7.13
N ASN A 94 6.88 -8.87 -5.99
CA ASN A 94 5.82 -8.43 -5.08
C ASN A 94 6.32 -7.46 -4.00
N LYS A 95 7.63 -7.46 -3.73
CA LYS A 95 8.26 -6.62 -2.70
C LYS A 95 9.43 -5.85 -3.27
N THR A 96 9.74 -4.71 -2.67
CA THR A 96 10.83 -3.83 -3.09
C THR A 96 12.16 -4.14 -2.39
N ASP A 97 12.24 -5.23 -1.65
CA ASP A 97 13.42 -5.64 -0.87
C ASP A 97 14.35 -6.59 -1.65
N PHE A 98 13.99 -6.96 -2.88
CA PHE A 98 14.72 -7.92 -3.71
C PHE A 98 14.96 -9.24 -2.96
N SER A 99 14.03 -9.67 -2.10
CA SER A 99 14.12 -10.99 -1.48
C SER A 99 14.03 -12.09 -2.53
N ILE A 100 14.55 -13.28 -2.22
CA ILE A 100 14.39 -14.45 -3.07
C ILE A 100 12.90 -14.72 -3.33
N VAL A 101 12.54 -15.12 -4.55
CA VAL A 101 11.18 -15.60 -4.87
C VAL A 101 10.88 -16.76 -3.96
N ASP A 102 9.90 -16.56 -3.10
CA ASP A 102 9.30 -17.62 -2.34
C ASP A 102 8.22 -18.28 -3.22
N TYR A 103 8.64 -19.29 -4.00
CA TYR A 103 7.74 -20.07 -4.86
C TYR A 103 6.72 -20.91 -4.08
N SER A 104 6.76 -20.88 -2.74
CA SER A 104 5.66 -21.44 -1.97
C SER A 104 4.37 -20.66 -2.15
N TYR A 105 4.40 -19.39 -2.62
CA TYR A 105 3.26 -18.46 -2.54
C TYR A 105 3.26 -17.35 -3.62
N GLU A 106 2.60 -17.56 -4.75
CA GLU A 106 1.53 -16.60 -5.09
C GLU A 106 0.34 -17.03 -4.24
N LYS A 107 0.28 -16.52 -3.01
CA LYS A 107 -0.80 -16.90 -2.12
C LYS A 107 -2.11 -16.43 -2.71
N GLU A 108 -2.99 -17.37 -3.07
CA GLU A 108 -4.29 -17.03 -3.64
C GLU A 108 -5.08 -16.10 -2.68
N ASP A 109 -4.84 -16.18 -1.36
CA ASP A 109 -5.33 -15.22 -0.38
C ASP A 109 -4.70 -13.82 -0.46
N GLU A 110 -3.44 -13.67 -0.87
CA GLU A 110 -2.82 -12.35 -1.09
C GLU A 110 -3.41 -11.66 -2.32
N ASN A 111 -3.78 -12.42 -3.35
CA ASN A 111 -4.55 -11.88 -4.47
C ASN A 111 -5.94 -11.43 -4.02
N TYR A 112 -6.67 -12.28 -3.28
CA TYR A 112 -7.96 -11.91 -2.72
C TYR A 112 -7.88 -10.74 -1.71
N SER A 113 -6.83 -10.65 -0.89
CA SER A 113 -6.63 -9.51 0.02
C SER A 113 -6.35 -8.22 -0.76
N SER A 114 -5.55 -8.30 -1.82
CA SER A 114 -5.29 -7.17 -2.73
C SER A 114 -6.55 -6.69 -3.43
N GLN A 115 -7.40 -7.60 -3.90
CA GLN A 115 -8.74 -7.28 -4.43
C GLN A 115 -9.62 -6.62 -3.36
N GLY A 116 -9.64 -7.17 -2.14
CA GLY A 116 -10.36 -6.59 -1.01
C GLY A 116 -9.95 -5.15 -0.71
N ILE A 117 -8.65 -4.86 -0.73
CA ILE A 117 -8.11 -3.49 -0.59
C ILE A 117 -8.54 -2.59 -1.74
N PHE A 118 -8.54 -3.09 -2.98
CA PHE A 118 -9.02 -2.35 -4.15
C PHE A 118 -10.50 -1.97 -4.01
N TYR A 119 -11.36 -2.91 -3.63
CA TYR A 119 -12.79 -2.64 -3.39
C TYR A 119 -13.01 -1.67 -2.23
N LEU A 120 -12.24 -1.80 -1.14
CA LEU A 120 -12.26 -0.86 -0.03
C LEU A 120 -11.90 0.57 -0.47
N ARG A 121 -10.90 0.74 -1.33
CA ARG A 121 -10.49 2.04 -1.89
C ARG A 121 -11.53 2.65 -2.82
N THR A 122 -12.33 1.81 -3.48
CA THR A 122 -13.42 2.25 -4.37
C THR A 122 -14.76 2.43 -3.65
N GLY A 123 -14.79 2.28 -2.32
CA GLY A 123 -15.99 2.47 -1.49
C GLY A 123 -16.97 1.30 -1.50
N LYS A 124 -16.60 0.19 -2.16
CA LYS A 124 -17.39 -1.04 -2.30
C LYS A 124 -17.16 -1.95 -1.11
N ILE A 125 -17.82 -1.63 0.01
CA ILE A 125 -17.54 -2.24 1.33
C ILE A 125 -17.94 -3.71 1.38
N GLU A 126 -19.09 -4.09 0.81
CA GLU A 126 -19.58 -5.46 0.88
C GLU A 126 -18.74 -6.40 0.02
N GLU A 127 -18.36 -5.96 -1.19
CA GLU A 127 -17.41 -6.70 -2.02
C GLU A 127 -16.05 -6.84 -1.32
N ALA A 128 -15.54 -5.77 -0.69
CA ALA A 128 -14.29 -5.84 0.07
C ALA A 128 -14.33 -6.91 1.16
N LYS A 129 -15.42 -6.99 1.93
CA LYS A 129 -15.62 -8.04 2.96
C LYS A 129 -15.63 -9.44 2.36
N GLU A 130 -16.32 -9.64 1.24
CA GLU A 130 -16.37 -10.93 0.55
C GLU A 130 -14.96 -11.40 0.15
N TYR A 131 -14.17 -10.50 -0.43
CA TYR A 131 -12.81 -10.78 -0.84
C TYR A 131 -11.86 -11.08 0.34
N PHE A 132 -11.98 -10.35 1.45
CA PHE A 132 -11.23 -10.70 2.66
C PHE A 132 -11.66 -12.04 3.25
N GLN A 133 -12.95 -12.40 3.16
CA GLN A 133 -13.40 -13.72 3.61
C GLN A 133 -12.85 -14.84 2.72
N LYS A 134 -12.80 -14.65 1.40
CA LYS A 134 -12.12 -15.57 0.47
C LYS A 134 -10.65 -15.74 0.83
N ALA A 135 -9.95 -14.64 1.14
CA ALA A 135 -8.57 -14.68 1.60
C ALA A 135 -8.41 -15.53 2.88
N LEU A 136 -9.29 -15.35 3.88
CA LEU A 136 -9.23 -16.15 5.11
C LEU A 136 -9.60 -17.62 4.92
N ASN A 137 -10.43 -17.96 3.93
CA ASN A 137 -10.76 -19.36 3.62
C ASN A 137 -9.54 -20.13 3.10
N ILE A 138 -8.63 -19.44 2.39
CA ILE A 138 -7.40 -20.02 1.87
C ILE A 138 -6.29 -19.97 2.93
N ASN A 139 -6.11 -18.81 3.57
CA ASN A 139 -5.14 -18.60 4.62
C ASN A 139 -5.81 -17.94 5.83
N PRO A 140 -6.18 -18.73 6.85
CA PRO A 140 -6.77 -18.21 8.09
C PRO A 140 -5.89 -17.22 8.85
N ASN A 141 -4.60 -17.12 8.50
CA ASN A 141 -3.62 -16.22 9.10
C ASN A 141 -3.23 -15.06 8.18
N ASN A 142 -4.04 -14.72 7.17
CA ASN A 142 -3.77 -13.56 6.31
C ASN A 142 -3.91 -12.25 7.12
N PRO A 143 -2.81 -11.47 7.30
CA PRO A 143 -2.84 -10.32 8.20
C PRO A 143 -3.74 -9.18 7.70
N ASP A 144 -3.75 -8.90 6.39
CA ASP A 144 -4.57 -7.84 5.80
C ASP A 144 -6.06 -8.14 5.96
N ALA A 145 -6.46 -9.39 5.70
CA ALA A 145 -7.84 -9.82 5.79
C ALA A 145 -8.34 -9.83 7.25
N LEU A 146 -7.55 -10.36 8.19
CA LEU A 146 -7.88 -10.31 9.62
C LEU A 146 -8.02 -8.86 10.11
N PHE A 147 -7.07 -7.99 9.74
CA PHE A 147 -7.08 -6.58 10.14
C PHE A 147 -8.30 -5.84 9.59
N CYS A 148 -8.56 -5.96 8.28
CA CYS A 148 -9.66 -5.24 7.62
C CYS A 148 -11.03 -5.72 8.11
N LEU A 149 -11.22 -7.04 8.28
CA LEU A 149 -12.47 -7.58 8.86
C LEU A 149 -12.65 -7.14 10.31
N GLY A 150 -11.59 -7.15 11.13
CA GLY A 150 -11.62 -6.60 12.48
C GLY A 150 -12.09 -5.15 12.50
N VAL A 151 -11.57 -4.31 11.60
CA VAL A 151 -11.99 -2.92 11.44
C VAL A 151 -13.45 -2.78 11.01
N PHE A 152 -13.93 -3.61 10.07
CA PHE A 152 -15.33 -3.58 9.65
C PHE A 152 -16.26 -3.90 10.82
N TYR A 153 -15.96 -4.94 11.60
CA TYR A 153 -16.75 -5.28 12.79
C TYR A 153 -16.73 -4.17 13.85
N LEU A 154 -15.61 -3.47 14.01
CA LEU A 154 -15.51 -2.34 14.94
C LEU A 154 -16.42 -1.17 14.53
N LYS A 155 -16.51 -0.90 13.24
CA LYS A 155 -17.39 0.13 12.67
C LYS A 155 -18.86 -0.23 12.78
N GLU A 156 -19.20 -1.50 12.61
CA GLU A 156 -20.57 -2.02 12.81
C GLU A 156 -21.00 -2.07 14.28
N GLY A 157 -20.11 -1.76 15.23
CA GLY A 157 -20.40 -1.86 16.66
C GLY A 157 -20.33 -3.29 17.21
N LYS A 158 -19.92 -4.28 16.40
CA LYS A 158 -19.67 -5.66 16.83
C LYS A 158 -18.28 -5.76 17.48
N VAL A 159 -18.10 -5.02 18.57
CA VAL A 159 -16.78 -4.76 19.18
C VAL A 159 -16.09 -6.03 19.67
N LYS A 160 -16.82 -6.96 20.30
CA LYS A 160 -16.24 -8.25 20.76
C LYS A 160 -15.66 -9.07 19.61
N LYS A 161 -16.42 -9.18 18.51
CA LYS A 161 -15.98 -9.89 17.30
C LYS A 161 -14.76 -9.22 16.67
N SER A 162 -14.72 -7.89 16.65
CA SER A 162 -13.54 -7.13 16.20
C SER A 162 -12.27 -7.51 16.97
N LEU A 163 -12.37 -7.58 18.31
CA LEU A 163 -11.26 -7.97 19.17
C LEU A 163 -10.80 -9.41 18.94
N GLU A 164 -11.68 -10.35 18.58
CA GLU A 164 -11.29 -11.71 18.21
C GLU A 164 -10.30 -11.70 17.02
N TYR A 165 -10.60 -10.94 15.97
CA TYR A 165 -9.71 -10.80 14.82
C TYR A 165 -8.38 -10.11 15.17
N PHE A 166 -8.42 -9.05 15.98
CA PHE A 166 -7.22 -8.35 16.42
C PHE A 166 -6.33 -9.22 17.32
N ASN A 167 -6.92 -10.04 18.18
CA ASN A 167 -6.17 -10.97 19.02
C ASN A 167 -5.53 -12.10 18.20
N LEU A 168 -6.16 -12.54 17.10
CA LEU A 168 -5.52 -13.48 16.18
C LEU A 168 -4.23 -12.90 15.57
N LEU A 169 -4.22 -11.60 15.22
CA LEU A 169 -3.03 -10.92 14.71
C LEU A 169 -1.89 -10.88 15.74
N LEU A 170 -2.21 -10.56 17.00
CA LEU A 170 -1.23 -10.50 18.10
C LEU A 170 -0.70 -11.88 18.48
N ASN A 171 -1.60 -12.83 18.76
CA ASN A 171 -1.23 -14.14 19.29
C ASN A 171 -0.40 -14.98 18.31
N LYS A 172 -0.57 -14.74 17.01
CA LYS A 172 0.16 -15.46 15.96
C LYS A 172 1.34 -14.67 15.39
N ASP A 173 1.68 -13.51 15.97
CA ASP A 173 2.79 -12.65 15.53
C ASP A 173 2.78 -12.38 14.01
N LEU A 174 1.61 -12.02 13.47
CA LEU A 174 1.41 -11.87 12.02
C LEU A 174 1.84 -10.51 11.47
N LEU A 175 2.12 -9.53 12.35
CA LEU A 175 2.54 -8.19 11.98
C LEU A 175 4.05 -8.04 12.18
N LYS A 176 4.79 -7.71 11.11
CA LYS A 176 6.26 -7.67 11.14
C LYS A 176 6.84 -6.28 11.36
N LEU A 177 6.05 -5.24 11.13
CA LEU A 177 6.51 -3.85 11.27
C LEU A 177 5.91 -3.20 12.52
N LYS A 178 6.73 -2.43 13.25
CA LYS A 178 6.27 -1.65 14.42
C LYS A 178 5.12 -0.70 14.05
N VAL A 179 5.14 -0.12 12.86
CA VAL A 179 4.08 0.77 12.35
C VAL A 179 2.75 0.03 12.21
N GLN A 180 2.75 -1.22 11.73
CA GLN A 180 1.55 -2.05 11.64
C GLN A 180 0.99 -2.37 13.03
N LEU A 181 1.88 -2.70 13.97
CA LEU A 181 1.50 -2.97 15.36
C LEU A 181 0.90 -1.73 16.04
N GLY A 182 1.43 -0.53 15.76
CA GLY A 182 0.84 0.73 16.21
C GLY A 182 -0.57 0.95 15.67
N CYS A 183 -0.79 0.68 14.37
CA CYS A 183 -2.14 0.75 13.79
C CYS A 183 -3.13 -0.20 14.47
N LEU A 184 -2.68 -1.41 14.82
CA LEU A 184 -3.49 -2.39 15.52
C LEU A 184 -3.82 -1.92 16.95
N TYR A 185 -2.84 -1.48 17.73
CA TYR A 185 -3.07 -1.01 19.09
C TYR A 185 -4.02 0.19 19.17
N ASN A 186 -3.95 1.13 18.23
CA ASN A 186 -4.94 2.22 18.16
C ASN A 186 -6.38 1.68 17.97
N ASN A 187 -6.57 0.73 17.06
CA ASN A 187 -7.90 0.15 16.82
C ASN A 187 -8.39 -0.70 18.00
N ILE A 188 -7.50 -1.45 18.68
CA ILE A 188 -7.84 -2.16 19.93
C ILE A 188 -8.18 -1.15 21.02
N GLY A 189 -7.42 -0.08 21.18
CA GLY A 189 -7.69 0.99 22.15
C GLY A 189 -9.08 1.60 21.96
N VAL A 190 -9.44 1.94 20.72
CA VAL A 190 -10.80 2.39 20.36
C VAL A 190 -11.86 1.34 20.69
N ALA A 191 -11.58 0.05 20.45
CA ALA A 191 -12.49 -1.03 20.83
C ALA A 191 -12.70 -1.12 22.35
N TYR A 192 -11.64 -0.98 23.15
CA TYR A 192 -11.72 -0.98 24.62
C TYR A 192 -12.52 0.21 25.15
N ILE A 193 -12.32 1.42 24.59
CA ILE A 193 -13.11 2.61 24.94
C ILE A 193 -14.60 2.37 24.63
N LYS A 194 -14.94 1.79 23.47
CA LYS A 194 -16.33 1.45 23.11
C LYS A 194 -16.98 0.41 24.04
N LEU A 195 -16.18 -0.42 24.70
CA LEU A 195 -16.65 -1.36 25.73
C LEU A 195 -16.77 -0.73 27.13
N GLY A 196 -16.42 0.55 27.28
CA GLY A 196 -16.41 1.27 28.55
C GLY A 196 -15.11 1.14 29.34
N ASN A 197 -14.11 0.41 28.83
CA ASN A 197 -12.78 0.33 29.45
C ASN A 197 -11.89 1.48 28.94
N VAL A 198 -12.22 2.69 29.38
CA VAL A 198 -11.65 3.93 28.84
C VAL A 198 -10.17 4.09 29.17
N GLU A 199 -9.76 3.81 30.41
CA GLU A 199 -8.37 3.99 30.84
C GLU A 199 -7.42 3.06 30.07
N GLU A 200 -7.76 1.77 29.98
CA GLU A 200 -6.95 0.79 29.26
C GLU A 200 -6.92 1.08 27.76
N GLY A 201 -8.05 1.53 27.19
CA GLY A 201 -8.11 1.91 25.80
C GLY A 201 -7.17 3.07 25.44
N PHE A 202 -7.02 4.06 26.32
CA PHE A 202 -6.05 5.14 26.12
C PHE A 202 -4.60 4.70 26.32
N LYS A 203 -4.30 3.78 27.25
CA LYS A 203 -2.95 3.19 27.38
C LYS A 203 -2.52 2.51 26.08
N LEU A 204 -3.44 1.80 25.42
CA LEU A 204 -3.16 1.17 24.12
C LEU A 204 -2.93 2.19 23.00
N ILE A 205 -3.65 3.32 23.02
CA ILE A 205 -3.42 4.42 22.06
C ILE A 205 -2.06 5.09 22.31
N GLU A 206 -1.66 5.26 23.56
CA GLU A 206 -0.32 5.76 23.93
C GLU A 206 0.78 4.79 23.44
N GLN A 207 0.61 3.47 23.62
CA GLN A 207 1.50 2.46 23.05
C GLN A 207 1.58 2.51 21.53
N ALA A 208 0.47 2.83 20.84
CA ALA A 208 0.49 3.02 19.39
C ALA A 208 1.40 4.19 18.96
N LEU A 209 1.47 5.26 19.76
CA LEU A 209 2.35 6.41 19.53
C LEU A 209 3.80 6.10 19.89
N ASP A 210 4.06 5.27 20.89
CA ASP A 210 5.42 4.80 21.19
C ASP A 210 6.02 4.01 20.01
N LEU A 211 5.18 3.24 19.31
CA LEU A 211 5.59 2.48 18.12
C LEU A 211 5.68 3.34 16.85
N ASN A 212 4.82 4.35 16.74
CA ASN A 212 4.81 5.30 15.63
C ASN A 212 4.43 6.72 16.11
N PRO A 213 5.43 7.55 16.49
CA PRO A 213 5.17 8.87 17.02
C PRO A 213 4.43 9.82 16.06
N MET A 214 4.50 9.56 14.75
CA MET A 214 3.84 10.38 13.71
C MET A 214 2.46 9.86 13.30
N TYR A 215 1.88 8.94 14.07
CA TYR A 215 0.61 8.32 13.73
C TYR A 215 -0.58 9.25 14.00
N MET A 216 -1.02 9.95 12.95
CA MET A 216 -2.06 10.98 13.01
C MET A 216 -3.38 10.50 13.63
N ASP A 217 -3.82 9.27 13.38
CA ASP A 217 -5.08 8.76 13.94
C ASP A 217 -4.97 8.56 15.47
N ALA A 218 -3.85 8.04 15.95
CA ALA A 218 -3.61 7.86 17.39
C ALA A 218 -3.42 9.20 18.12
N GLN A 219 -2.72 10.16 17.50
CA GLN A 219 -2.61 11.53 18.05
C GLN A 219 -3.98 12.17 18.19
N TYR A 220 -4.80 12.10 17.13
CA TYR A 220 -6.16 12.62 17.15
C TYR A 220 -6.99 11.95 18.25
N ASN A 221 -6.93 10.63 18.38
CA ASN A 221 -7.68 9.90 19.41
C ASN A 221 -7.24 10.29 20.83
N LEU A 222 -5.93 10.49 21.05
CA LEU A 222 -5.40 10.93 22.34
C LEU A 222 -5.84 12.36 22.67
N GLU A 223 -5.91 13.26 21.69
CA GLU A 223 -6.45 14.61 21.90
C GLU A 223 -7.92 14.59 22.36
N GLN A 224 -8.71 13.60 21.92
CA GLN A 224 -10.09 13.48 22.37
C GLN A 224 -10.24 13.11 23.85
N LYS A 225 -9.22 12.45 24.44
CA LYS A 225 -9.12 12.21 25.89
C LYS A 225 -9.31 13.50 26.68
N ASN A 226 -8.68 14.58 26.23
CA ASN A 226 -8.71 15.88 26.91
C ASN A 226 -10.00 16.66 26.65
N LYS A 227 -10.73 16.32 25.58
CA LYS A 227 -11.95 17.01 25.15
C LYS A 227 -13.22 16.33 25.66
N ASN A 228 -13.13 15.20 26.36
CA ASN A 228 -14.27 14.33 26.72
C ASN A 228 -15.21 14.04 25.53
N SER A 229 -14.64 13.97 24.33
CA SER A 229 -15.34 13.63 23.08
C SER A 229 -15.07 12.16 22.76
N TYR A 230 -16.09 11.44 22.29
CA TYR A 230 -15.98 10.02 21.92
C TYR A 230 -15.97 9.81 20.40
N ASP A 231 -15.65 10.85 19.62
CA ASP A 231 -15.45 10.75 18.18
C ASP A 231 -14.02 10.26 17.88
N PHE A 232 -13.84 8.95 17.75
CA PHE A 232 -12.53 8.32 17.51
C PHE A 232 -12.34 7.90 16.07
N LYS A 233 -11.12 8.10 15.56
CA LYS A 233 -10.66 7.60 14.27
C LYS A 233 -10.26 6.13 14.35
N ILE A 234 -10.89 5.35 13.49
CA ILE A 234 -10.55 3.94 13.25
C ILE A 234 -9.71 3.84 11.97
N THR A 235 -8.53 3.26 12.09
CA THR A 235 -7.61 3.10 10.97
C THR A 235 -8.07 1.96 10.07
N ARG A 236 -8.14 2.26 8.78
CA ARG A 236 -8.89 1.46 7.81
C ARG A 236 -8.06 0.42 7.07
N LYS A 237 -6.74 0.55 7.09
CA LYS A 237 -5.79 -0.37 6.45
C LYS A 237 -4.50 -0.41 7.25
N LEU A 238 -3.74 -1.48 7.11
CA LEU A 238 -2.34 -1.48 7.52
C LEU A 238 -1.59 -0.47 6.65
N ILE A 239 -0.83 0.40 7.30
CA ILE A 239 0.10 1.29 6.61
C ILE A 239 1.37 0.46 6.37
N ILE A 240 1.72 0.30 5.10
CA ILE A 240 2.98 -0.30 4.63
C ILE A 240 3.97 0.84 4.41
#